data_AF-A0A1G8DDG8-F1
#
_entry.id   AF-A0A1G8DDG8-F1
#
_cell.length_a   1.000
_cell.length_b   1.000
_cell.length_c   1.000
_cell.angle_alpha   90.00
_cell.angle_beta   90.00
_cell.angle_gamma   90.00
#
_symmetry.space_group_name_H-M   'P 1'
#
loop_
_entity.id
_entity.type
_entity.pdbx_description
1 polymer ?
#
loop_
_entity_poly.entity_id
_entity_poly.type
_entity_poly.pdbx_seq_one_letter_code
_entity_poly.pdbx_strand_id
1 'polypeptide(L)'
;MGFFSRRKKNADTPDVGAEVPAETTSPDTVPAETTAPDTVPAAAGSETRAEDPTPPDVPATMSISVSSYQGLGAQSPPVSAPLPEAAAPESAASAPRVSGLPDARIAPPPVETVAGLRDNVVLRDALAAVSRPPQAEEIINVARQLMQGHLFLRVKGDARALLAEGKPVPLGVASLNDKQYVLAYSSGAALRASVAADNESDTSAMGQPVLSVLRYVLDGPYEGLILDNSSAPARAVLPRDLLQKMLEQGDDSFELKTLLAAERTDATAPEVAEVLTRTKLWVAVNRSPEGRFGVAEARTTDGARLIELYSHPLEVSSMRRSDQPAPMTAVQVAAALRADDQLAGVIVDPAGPWIRLSRADLAPLIALAP
;
A
#
# COMPACT_ATOMS: atom_id res chain seq x y z
N MET A 1 50.99 -14.62 -22.79
CA MET A 1 50.20 -15.53 -23.65
C MET A 1 49.15 -14.71 -24.39
N GLY A 2 48.81 -15.06 -25.62
CA GLY A 2 47.74 -14.41 -26.37
C GLY A 2 47.38 -15.24 -27.60
N PHE A 3 46.09 -15.37 -27.90
CA PHE A 3 45.60 -16.15 -29.03
C PHE A 3 44.58 -15.36 -29.84
N PHE A 4 44.98 -15.04 -31.08
CA PHE A 4 44.10 -14.59 -32.16
C PHE A 4 43.79 -15.78 -33.10
N SER A 5 42.77 -15.60 -33.96
CA SER A 5 42.38 -16.46 -35.10
C SER A 5 41.29 -17.50 -34.84
N ARG A 6 40.36 -17.77 -35.78
CA ARG A 6 40.06 -17.13 -37.09
C ARG A 6 38.60 -17.44 -37.51
N ARG A 7 38.01 -16.62 -38.39
CA ARG A 7 36.71 -16.86 -39.05
C ARG A 7 36.77 -18.04 -40.04
N LYS A 8 35.59 -18.59 -40.39
CA LYS A 8 35.18 -18.69 -41.80
C LYS A 8 33.67 -18.46 -41.99
N LYS A 9 33.26 -18.06 -43.19
CA LYS A 9 31.90 -17.73 -43.63
C LYS A 9 31.75 -18.16 -45.10
N ASN A 10 30.65 -18.84 -45.43
CA ASN A 10 30.01 -19.00 -46.75
C ASN A 10 28.47 -18.83 -46.49
N ALA A 11 27.56 -18.34 -47.34
CA ALA A 11 27.43 -18.20 -48.81
C ALA A 11 27.10 -19.51 -49.58
N ASP A 12 26.35 -19.61 -50.70
CA ASP A 12 25.24 -18.85 -51.39
C ASP A 12 24.85 -19.72 -52.64
N THR A 13 23.61 -19.98 -53.13
CA THR A 13 22.24 -19.71 -52.61
C THR A 13 21.16 -20.82 -52.92
N PRO A 14 20.56 -21.05 -54.13
CA PRO A 14 19.20 -21.68 -54.23
C PRO A 14 18.93 -22.81 -55.29
N ASP A 15 17.83 -23.57 -55.09
CA ASP A 15 16.97 -24.30 -56.10
C ASP A 15 15.64 -24.66 -55.36
N VAL A 16 14.38 -24.31 -55.69
CA VAL A 16 13.47 -24.34 -56.88
C VAL A 16 12.51 -25.57 -56.90
N GLY A 17 11.18 -25.30 -56.94
CA GLY A 17 10.09 -26.28 -57.15
C GLY A 17 9.64 -27.07 -55.91
N ALA A 18 8.39 -27.53 -55.74
CA ALA A 18 7.12 -27.32 -56.48
C ALA A 18 5.95 -27.50 -55.46
N GLU A 19 4.95 -26.62 -55.40
CA GLU A 19 3.60 -26.74 -56.03
C GLU A 19 2.57 -27.60 -55.26
N VAL A 20 1.28 -27.22 -55.28
CA VAL A 20 0.21 -27.69 -54.35
C VAL A 20 -1.09 -28.00 -55.10
N PRO A 21 -1.71 -29.18 -54.89
CA PRO A 21 -3.09 -29.28 -54.35
C PRO A 21 -3.19 -30.34 -53.22
N ALA A 22 -4.02 -30.26 -52.17
CA ALA A 22 -5.39 -29.74 -51.94
C ALA A 22 -6.52 -30.78 -52.12
N GLU A 23 -7.59 -30.61 -51.32
CA GLU A 23 -8.84 -31.40 -51.22
C GLU A 23 -8.80 -32.80 -50.57
N THR A 24 -9.87 -33.38 -49.96
CA THR A 24 -11.12 -32.89 -49.29
C THR A 24 -11.75 -34.10 -48.53
N THR A 25 -12.77 -33.87 -47.68
CA THR A 25 -13.78 -34.80 -47.10
C THR A 25 -13.68 -35.20 -45.61
N SER A 26 -14.71 -34.75 -44.87
CA SER A 26 -15.43 -35.48 -43.80
C SER A 26 -16.76 -36.00 -44.42
N PRO A 27 -17.71 -36.68 -43.73
CA PRO A 27 -17.85 -37.00 -42.29
C PRO A 27 -18.23 -38.48 -41.99
N ASP A 28 -18.54 -38.83 -40.73
CA ASP A 28 -19.92 -39.21 -40.32
C ASP A 28 -20.09 -39.34 -38.76
N THR A 29 -21.25 -39.84 -38.32
CA THR A 29 -21.99 -39.54 -37.07
C THR A 29 -21.85 -40.58 -35.93
N VAL A 30 -22.26 -40.18 -34.71
CA VAL A 30 -22.31 -40.96 -33.44
C VAL A 30 -23.47 -41.99 -33.39
N PRO A 31 -23.47 -42.99 -32.47
CA PRO A 31 -24.22 -42.82 -31.20
C PRO A 31 -23.61 -43.51 -29.95
N ALA A 32 -24.37 -43.46 -28.83
CA ALA A 32 -24.06 -43.86 -27.44
C ALA A 32 -23.77 -45.40 -27.23
N GLU A 33 -23.44 -45.94 -26.04
CA GLU A 33 -24.24 -45.88 -24.79
C GLU A 33 -23.52 -46.36 -23.50
N THR A 34 -24.00 -45.83 -22.36
CA THR A 34 -23.92 -46.21 -20.92
C THR A 34 -23.30 -47.55 -20.49
N THR A 35 -22.43 -47.54 -19.46
CA THR A 35 -22.59 -48.39 -18.24
C THR A 35 -21.68 -48.04 -17.05
N ALA A 36 -22.27 -48.13 -15.85
CA ALA A 36 -21.69 -48.19 -14.51
C ALA A 36 -22.68 -49.05 -13.66
N PRO A 37 -22.38 -49.53 -12.42
CA PRO A 37 -21.30 -49.19 -11.49
C PRO A 37 -20.45 -50.46 -11.16
N ASP A 38 -19.94 -50.83 -9.96
CA ASP A 38 -20.06 -50.29 -8.60
C ASP A 38 -18.95 -50.78 -7.62
N THR A 39 -18.90 -50.13 -6.45
CA THR A 39 -18.32 -50.54 -5.16
C THR A 39 -16.80 -50.64 -4.96
N VAL A 40 -16.41 -50.25 -3.74
CA VAL A 40 -15.05 -50.24 -3.16
C VAL A 40 -14.88 -51.46 -2.23
N PRO A 41 -13.65 -51.81 -1.81
CA PRO A 41 -13.28 -51.45 -0.43
C PRO A 41 -11.82 -50.95 -0.28
N ALA A 42 -11.54 -50.31 0.85
CA ALA A 42 -10.30 -49.57 1.11
C ALA A 42 -9.23 -50.38 1.87
N ALA A 43 -7.97 -49.95 1.75
CA ALA A 43 -6.89 -50.21 2.70
C ALA A 43 -6.00 -48.96 2.79
N ALA A 44 -5.36 -48.72 3.94
CA ALA A 44 -4.66 -47.47 4.23
C ALA A 44 -3.14 -47.52 3.96
N GLY A 45 -2.56 -46.35 3.69
CA GLY A 45 -1.12 -46.11 3.64
C GLY A 45 -0.83 -44.62 3.84
N SER A 46 -0.28 -44.26 5.00
CA SER A 46 -0.03 -42.87 5.38
C SER A 46 1.38 -42.43 5.00
N GLU A 47 1.55 -41.22 4.48
CA GLU A 47 2.80 -40.47 4.70
C GLU A 47 2.61 -38.94 4.63
N THR A 48 2.83 -38.31 5.80
CA THR A 48 3.43 -36.98 6.03
C THR A 48 3.15 -35.84 5.04
N ARG A 49 2.09 -35.06 5.30
CA ARG A 49 2.00 -33.66 4.83
C ARG A 49 2.77 -32.75 5.80
N ALA A 50 3.67 -31.91 5.28
CA ALA A 50 4.39 -30.91 6.08
C ALA A 50 3.45 -29.79 6.56
N GLU A 51 3.80 -29.18 7.69
CA GLU A 51 3.03 -28.11 8.34
C GLU A 51 3.28 -26.75 7.68
N ASP A 52 2.21 -26.03 7.33
CA ASP A 52 2.26 -24.59 7.10
C ASP A 52 2.36 -23.85 8.46
N PRO A 53 3.18 -22.81 8.60
CA PRO A 53 3.32 -22.08 9.86
C PRO A 53 2.11 -21.18 10.13
N THR A 54 1.18 -21.67 10.95
CA THR A 54 0.03 -20.89 11.45
C THR A 54 0.49 -19.57 12.10
N PRO A 55 -0.07 -18.40 11.73
CA PRO A 55 0.21 -17.16 12.45
C PRO A 55 -0.29 -17.26 13.90
N PRO A 56 0.36 -16.59 14.87
CA PRO A 56 0.01 -16.73 16.28
C PRO A 56 -1.41 -16.23 16.57
N ASP A 57 -2.28 -17.14 17.00
CA ASP A 57 -3.63 -16.83 17.47
C ASP A 57 -3.56 -16.01 18.77
N VAL A 58 -4.05 -14.76 18.71
CA VAL A 58 -4.04 -13.83 19.85
C VAL A 58 -5.46 -13.80 20.44
N PRO A 59 -5.71 -14.43 21.59
CA PRO A 59 -7.06 -14.63 22.08
C PRO A 59 -7.78 -13.29 22.35
N ALA A 60 -8.98 -13.16 21.78
CA ALA A 60 -9.74 -11.91 21.67
C ALA A 60 -10.33 -11.35 22.99
N THR A 61 -9.75 -11.71 24.15
CA THR A 61 -10.23 -11.34 25.50
C THR A 61 -9.10 -10.87 26.41
N MET A 62 -8.29 -9.92 25.93
CA MET A 62 -7.30 -9.20 26.74
C MET A 62 -7.85 -7.84 27.19
N SER A 63 -8.00 -7.65 28.50
CA SER A 63 -8.40 -6.35 29.08
C SER A 63 -7.28 -5.32 28.92
N ILE A 64 -7.47 -4.36 28.00
CA ILE A 64 -6.48 -3.30 27.73
C ILE A 64 -6.52 -2.25 28.84
N SER A 65 -5.80 -2.53 29.94
CA SER A 65 -5.58 -1.58 31.02
C SER A 65 -4.65 -0.44 30.57
N VAL A 66 -5.23 0.69 30.17
CA VAL A 66 -4.47 1.90 29.81
C VAL A 66 -3.59 2.33 30.98
N SER A 67 -2.28 2.13 30.83
CA SER A 67 -1.24 2.48 31.82
C SER A 67 -0.18 3.34 31.14
N SER A 68 -0.46 4.63 30.96
CA SER A 68 0.53 5.59 30.44
C SER A 68 1.68 5.75 31.44
N TYR A 69 2.86 5.19 31.13
CA TYR A 69 4.02 5.32 32.01
C TYR A 69 4.69 6.69 31.84
N GLN A 70 4.96 7.38 32.96
CA GLN A 70 5.65 8.67 32.99
C GLN A 70 6.80 8.62 33.99
N GLY A 71 8.04 8.70 33.49
CA GLY A 71 9.26 8.76 34.29
C GLY A 71 10.48 8.75 33.37
N LEU A 72 11.60 9.43 33.68
CA LEU A 72 11.90 10.36 34.78
C LEU A 72 12.64 11.56 34.20
N GLY A 73 12.30 12.80 34.60
CA GLY A 73 12.91 13.99 33.98
C GLY A 73 12.43 15.36 34.45
N ALA A 74 11.84 15.47 35.63
CA ALA A 74 11.36 16.75 36.16
C ALA A 74 12.38 17.41 37.10
N GLN A 75 13.30 18.22 36.55
CA GLN A 75 13.96 19.34 37.26
C GLN A 75 14.85 20.19 36.34
N SER A 76 15.04 21.44 36.73
CA SER A 76 15.96 22.43 36.13
C SER A 76 16.00 23.68 37.02
N PRO A 77 17.09 24.45 37.08
CA PRO A 77 18.53 24.14 36.92
C PRO A 77 19.23 24.45 38.30
N PRO A 78 20.52 24.86 38.45
CA PRO A 78 21.65 25.01 37.51
C PRO A 78 23.05 24.54 38.02
N VAL A 79 24.08 24.90 37.22
CA VAL A 79 25.54 25.07 37.53
C VAL A 79 26.47 23.86 37.38
N SER A 80 27.68 24.17 36.87
CA SER A 80 28.94 23.38 36.79
C SER A 80 29.11 22.32 35.69
N ALA A 81 30.04 22.62 34.77
CA ALA A 81 30.85 21.66 34.03
C ALA A 81 32.25 21.57 34.72
N PRO A 82 33.07 20.52 34.52
CA PRO A 82 33.69 20.25 33.21
C PRO A 82 33.74 18.78 32.75
N LEU A 83 34.23 18.61 31.52
CA LEU A 83 34.55 17.40 30.74
C LEU A 83 35.84 16.67 31.25
N PRO A 84 36.25 15.52 30.68
CA PRO A 84 35.48 14.39 30.11
C PRO A 84 36.02 12.99 30.51
N GLU A 85 35.24 11.92 30.30
CA GLU A 85 35.79 10.57 30.05
C GLU A 85 34.89 9.79 29.07
N ALA A 86 35.45 8.77 28.38
CA ALA A 86 34.82 8.14 27.22
C ALA A 86 34.11 6.81 27.55
N ALA A 87 32.95 6.60 26.93
CA ALA A 87 32.19 5.35 26.99
C ALA A 87 31.74 4.88 25.59
N ALA A 88 31.32 3.61 25.49
CA ALA A 88 30.96 2.93 24.24
C ALA A 88 29.68 3.51 23.57
N PRO A 89 29.43 3.24 22.28
CA PRO A 89 28.24 3.75 21.59
C PRO A 89 26.96 3.12 22.13
N GLU A 90 26.23 3.87 22.96
CA GLU A 90 24.91 3.48 23.46
C GLU A 90 23.81 3.66 22.40
N SER A 91 22.85 2.73 22.45
CA SER A 91 21.45 2.84 22.03
C SER A 91 21.13 3.38 20.62
N ALA A 92 20.43 2.55 19.84
CA ALA A 92 19.79 3.01 18.61
C ALA A 92 18.78 4.13 18.92
N ALA A 93 18.95 5.29 18.30
CA ALA A 93 18.13 6.46 18.56
C ALA A 93 16.66 6.22 18.19
N SER A 94 15.81 6.09 19.21
CA SER A 94 14.35 6.10 19.05
C SER A 94 13.91 7.37 18.31
N ALA A 95 13.26 7.21 17.16
CA ALA A 95 12.68 8.33 16.43
C ALA A 95 11.72 9.12 17.37
N PRO A 96 11.77 10.46 17.38
CA PRO A 96 11.02 11.25 18.35
C PRO A 96 9.51 11.03 18.19
N ARG A 97 8.83 10.76 19.32
CA ARG A 97 7.36 10.73 19.37
C ARG A 97 6.81 12.09 18.95
N VAL A 98 5.74 12.09 18.16
CA VAL A 98 5.29 13.30 17.46
C VAL A 98 4.76 14.31 18.47
N SER A 99 5.50 15.40 18.63
CA SER A 99 5.36 16.38 19.71
C SER A 99 5.35 17.79 19.14
N GLY A 100 4.40 18.62 19.57
CA GLY A 100 4.27 20.00 19.07
C GLY A 100 3.64 20.09 17.67
N LEU A 101 2.69 19.21 17.37
CA LEU A 101 1.93 19.23 16.12
C LEU A 101 1.08 20.52 15.97
N PRO A 102 1.03 21.15 14.78
CA PRO A 102 -0.02 22.12 14.43
C PRO A 102 -1.36 21.38 14.27
N ASP A 103 -2.52 22.04 14.19
CA ASP A 103 -3.81 21.33 14.28
C ASP A 103 -4.16 20.34 13.14
N ALA A 104 -3.51 20.45 11.97
CA ALA A 104 -3.62 19.47 10.89
C ALA A 104 -2.42 19.52 9.94
N ARG A 105 -2.25 18.47 9.11
CA ARG A 105 -1.44 18.52 7.88
C ARG A 105 -2.36 18.30 6.68
N ILE A 106 -2.77 19.39 6.06
CA ILE A 106 -3.55 19.37 4.82
C ILE A 106 -2.75 18.64 3.73
N ALA A 107 -3.45 17.88 2.86
CA ALA A 107 -2.84 17.34 1.65
C ALA A 107 -2.31 18.48 0.75
N PRO A 108 -1.29 18.24 -0.09
CA PRO A 108 -0.97 19.15 -1.19
C PRO A 108 -2.24 19.45 -2.03
N PRO A 109 -2.42 20.68 -2.53
CA PRO A 109 -3.62 21.05 -3.28
C PRO A 109 -3.79 20.16 -4.52
N PRO A 110 -5.03 19.85 -4.94
CA PRO A 110 -5.28 19.00 -6.09
C PRO A 110 -4.71 19.62 -7.37
N VAL A 111 -4.07 18.80 -8.19
CA VAL A 111 -3.48 19.17 -9.49
C VAL A 111 -4.13 18.31 -10.57
N GLU A 112 -4.44 18.88 -11.72
CA GLU A 112 -4.92 18.16 -12.90
C GLU A 112 -3.94 18.36 -14.06
N THR A 113 -2.99 17.42 -14.25
CA THR A 113 -2.10 17.48 -15.42
C THR A 113 -2.74 16.97 -16.72
N VAL A 114 -3.98 16.47 -16.63
CA VAL A 114 -4.94 16.22 -17.71
C VAL A 114 -6.29 16.73 -17.22
N ALA A 115 -6.97 17.56 -18.01
CA ALA A 115 -8.21 18.22 -17.57
C ALA A 115 -9.32 17.20 -17.22
N GLY A 116 -9.93 17.35 -16.05
CA GLY A 116 -10.94 16.44 -15.51
C GLY A 116 -10.38 15.17 -14.85
N LEU A 117 -9.06 15.06 -14.67
CA LEU A 117 -8.42 13.92 -14.01
C LEU A 117 -7.31 14.38 -13.05
N ARG A 118 -7.55 14.17 -11.76
CA ARG A 118 -6.65 14.56 -10.67
C ARG A 118 -5.41 13.67 -10.59
N ASP A 119 -4.24 14.30 -10.50
CA ASP A 119 -2.96 13.69 -10.13
C ASP A 119 -3.05 13.08 -8.72
N ASN A 120 -2.42 11.92 -8.50
CA ASN A 120 -2.12 11.43 -7.15
C ASN A 120 -0.87 12.16 -6.64
N VAL A 121 -1.08 13.41 -6.22
CA VAL A 121 -0.02 14.33 -5.78
C VAL A 121 0.81 13.75 -4.63
N VAL A 122 0.18 13.06 -3.68
CA VAL A 122 0.89 12.54 -2.50
C VAL A 122 1.73 11.31 -2.83
N LEU A 123 1.29 10.47 -3.78
CA LEU A 123 2.13 9.40 -4.34
C LEU A 123 3.31 9.96 -5.15
N ARG A 124 3.06 10.96 -6.01
CA ARG A 124 4.09 11.64 -6.80
C ARG A 124 5.19 12.20 -5.89
N ASP A 125 4.80 12.89 -4.83
CA ASP A 125 5.72 13.52 -3.88
C ASP A 125 6.45 12.48 -3.01
N ALA A 126 5.80 11.36 -2.68
CA ALA A 126 6.44 10.22 -2.01
C ALA A 126 7.47 9.51 -2.92
N LEU A 127 7.15 9.31 -4.21
CA LEU A 127 8.07 8.76 -5.20
C LEU A 127 9.28 9.68 -5.40
N ALA A 128 9.07 10.99 -5.48
CA ALA A 128 10.15 11.98 -5.60
C ALA A 128 11.12 12.00 -4.41
N ALA A 129 10.70 11.51 -3.24
CA ALA A 129 11.52 11.39 -2.04
C ALA A 129 12.32 10.06 -1.92
N VAL A 130 12.14 9.11 -2.85
CA VAL A 130 12.80 7.79 -2.80
C VAL A 130 14.30 7.91 -3.09
N SER A 131 15.13 7.29 -2.24
CA SER A 131 16.58 7.31 -2.34
C SER A 131 17.14 6.32 -3.37
N ARG A 132 18.48 6.28 -3.53
CA ARG A 132 19.17 5.44 -4.51
C ARG A 132 20.43 4.82 -3.88
N PRO A 133 20.46 3.50 -3.59
CA PRO A 133 19.36 2.54 -3.72
C PRO A 133 18.19 2.85 -2.75
N PRO A 134 16.94 2.51 -3.11
CA PRO A 134 15.77 2.77 -2.27
C PRO A 134 15.82 1.96 -0.98
N GLN A 135 15.37 2.54 0.13
CA GLN A 135 15.26 1.85 1.41
C GLN A 135 13.88 1.19 1.58
N ALA A 136 13.79 0.14 2.39
CA ALA A 136 12.57 -0.66 2.53
C ALA A 136 11.38 0.16 3.05
N GLU A 137 11.62 1.06 3.99
CA GLU A 137 10.61 1.95 4.56
C GLU A 137 10.20 3.10 3.62
N GLU A 138 11.03 3.44 2.62
CA GLU A 138 10.64 4.36 1.54
C GLU A 138 9.65 3.68 0.58
N ILE A 139 9.88 2.40 0.26
CA ILE A 139 8.94 1.58 -0.52
C ILE A 139 7.63 1.36 0.24
N ILE A 140 7.68 1.16 1.56
CA ILE A 140 6.48 1.13 2.43
C ILE A 140 5.76 2.49 2.39
N ASN A 141 6.48 3.61 2.42
CA ASN A 141 5.87 4.95 2.32
C ASN A 141 5.18 5.16 0.95
N VAL A 142 5.82 4.76 -0.16
CA VAL A 142 5.20 4.77 -1.49
C VAL A 142 3.95 3.89 -1.51
N ALA A 143 3.98 2.69 -0.93
CA ALA A 143 2.84 1.79 -0.88
C ALA A 143 1.65 2.38 -0.09
N ARG A 144 1.87 3.05 1.05
CA ARG A 144 0.77 3.72 1.78
C ARG A 144 0.22 4.98 1.11
N GLN A 145 1.02 5.67 0.30
CA GLN A 145 0.52 6.78 -0.54
C GLN A 145 -0.09 6.30 -1.87
N LEU A 146 0.13 5.04 -2.26
CA LEU A 146 -0.53 4.45 -3.42
C LEU A 146 -2.04 4.33 -3.18
N MET A 147 -2.48 3.92 -1.99
CA MET A 147 -3.88 3.56 -1.63
C MET A 147 -4.88 4.74 -1.57
N GLN A 148 -4.71 5.78 -2.37
CA GLN A 148 -5.57 6.98 -2.39
C GLN A 148 -5.72 7.53 -3.81
N GLY A 149 -6.94 7.94 -4.17
CA GLY A 149 -7.21 8.58 -5.44
C GLY A 149 -7.06 7.66 -6.65
N HIS A 150 -6.38 8.15 -7.69
CA HIS A 150 -6.35 7.55 -9.02
C HIS A 150 -4.93 7.32 -9.52
N LEU A 151 -4.78 6.33 -10.42
CA LEU A 151 -3.60 6.12 -11.22
C LEU A 151 -3.92 6.39 -12.68
N PHE A 152 -2.92 6.90 -13.40
CA PHE A 152 -2.95 6.99 -14.84
C PHE A 152 -2.36 5.69 -15.39
N LEU A 153 -3.01 5.12 -16.41
CA LEU A 153 -2.58 3.92 -17.12
C LEU A 153 -2.33 4.28 -18.59
N ARG A 154 -1.29 3.69 -19.16
CA ARG A 154 -1.02 3.73 -20.61
C ARG A 154 -1.79 2.59 -21.28
N VAL A 155 -2.46 2.87 -22.39
CA VAL A 155 -3.26 1.90 -23.17
C VAL A 155 -2.80 1.92 -24.61
N LYS A 156 -2.70 0.78 -25.28
CA LYS A 156 -2.40 0.74 -26.73
C LYS A 156 -3.65 0.95 -27.58
N GLY A 157 -3.58 1.87 -28.54
CA GLY A 157 -4.75 2.33 -29.33
C GLY A 157 -5.74 3.19 -28.50
N ASP A 158 -6.98 3.31 -28.98
CA ASP A 158 -8.06 4.09 -28.34
C ASP A 158 -8.72 3.32 -27.18
N ALA A 159 -8.45 3.75 -25.95
CA ALA A 159 -9.04 3.16 -24.74
C ALA A 159 -10.57 3.30 -24.68
N ARG A 160 -11.13 4.39 -25.21
CA ARG A 160 -12.57 4.68 -25.16
C ARG A 160 -13.33 3.83 -26.18
N ALA A 161 -12.77 3.64 -27.37
CA ALA A 161 -13.33 2.73 -28.37
C ALA A 161 -13.35 1.29 -27.85
N LEU A 162 -12.22 0.81 -27.32
CA LEU A 162 -12.10 -0.56 -26.79
C LEU A 162 -13.09 -0.82 -25.64
N LEU A 163 -13.26 0.13 -24.71
CA LEU A 163 -14.25 0.03 -23.63
C LEU A 163 -15.69 0.06 -24.15
N ALA A 164 -16.01 0.91 -25.13
CA ALA A 164 -17.34 0.96 -25.75
C ALA A 164 -17.70 -0.32 -26.53
N GLU A 165 -16.68 -1.00 -27.07
CA GLU A 165 -16.81 -2.30 -27.75
C GLU A 165 -16.75 -3.50 -26.78
N GLY A 166 -16.60 -3.28 -25.47
CA GLY A 166 -16.50 -4.33 -24.46
C GLY A 166 -15.23 -5.19 -24.55
N LYS A 167 -14.19 -4.69 -25.23
CA LYS A 167 -12.92 -5.39 -25.46
C LYS A 167 -11.96 -5.23 -24.28
N PRO A 168 -11.08 -6.22 -24.02
CA PRO A 168 -10.03 -6.08 -23.02
C PRO A 168 -9.09 -4.93 -23.39
N VAL A 169 -8.82 -4.06 -22.42
CA VAL A 169 -7.96 -2.88 -22.60
C VAL A 169 -6.49 -3.30 -22.49
N PRO A 170 -5.67 -3.17 -23.55
CA PRO A 170 -4.26 -3.57 -23.52
C PRO A 170 -3.44 -2.50 -22.77
N LEU A 171 -3.23 -2.72 -21.47
CA LEU A 171 -2.40 -1.86 -20.64
C LEU A 171 -0.92 -1.94 -21.03
N GLY A 172 -0.18 -0.88 -20.75
CA GLY A 172 1.28 -0.89 -20.79
C GLY A 172 1.83 -1.89 -19.76
N VAL A 173 2.62 -2.85 -20.24
CA VAL A 173 3.28 -3.88 -19.43
C VAL A 173 4.78 -3.86 -19.75
N ALA A 174 5.62 -4.01 -18.74
CA ALA A 174 7.06 -4.18 -18.91
C ALA A 174 7.50 -5.55 -18.39
N SER A 175 8.44 -6.17 -19.12
CA SER A 175 9.08 -7.42 -18.72
C SER A 175 10.40 -7.14 -17.99
N LEU A 176 10.59 -7.74 -16.81
CA LEU A 176 11.79 -7.64 -16.01
C LEU A 176 12.14 -9.03 -15.46
N ASN A 177 13.27 -9.60 -15.87
CA ASN A 177 13.67 -10.97 -15.51
C ASN A 177 12.55 -12.00 -15.79
N ASP A 178 12.02 -11.97 -17.01
CA ASP A 178 10.90 -12.77 -17.52
C ASP A 178 9.55 -12.61 -16.80
N LYS A 179 9.48 -11.79 -15.73
CA LYS A 179 8.26 -11.41 -15.01
C LYS A 179 7.58 -10.19 -15.62
N GLN A 180 6.25 -10.18 -15.68
CA GLN A 180 5.45 -9.08 -16.23
C GLN A 180 4.92 -8.15 -15.14
N TYR A 181 5.11 -6.85 -15.32
CA TYR A 181 4.64 -5.80 -14.41
C TYR A 181 3.77 -4.78 -15.17
N VAL A 182 2.65 -4.36 -14.56
CA VAL A 182 1.81 -3.30 -15.13
C VAL A 182 2.48 -1.93 -14.90
N LEU A 183 2.48 -1.09 -15.93
CA LEU A 183 2.96 0.29 -15.87
C LEU A 183 1.82 1.21 -15.43
N ALA A 184 1.99 1.88 -14.29
CA ALA A 184 1.06 2.89 -13.78
C ALA A 184 1.79 4.17 -13.38
N TYR A 185 1.07 5.29 -13.41
CA TYR A 185 1.66 6.61 -13.25
C TYR A 185 0.91 7.46 -12.23
N SER A 186 1.65 8.23 -11.43
CA SER A 186 1.09 9.14 -10.40
C SER A 186 0.37 10.34 -11.01
N SER A 187 0.71 10.71 -12.24
CA SER A 187 0.26 11.93 -12.91
C SER A 187 0.28 11.76 -14.43
N GLY A 188 -0.53 12.56 -15.12
CA GLY A 188 -0.44 12.71 -16.58
C GLY A 188 0.89 13.29 -17.05
N ALA A 189 1.59 14.04 -16.19
CA ALA A 189 2.97 14.47 -16.45
C ALA A 189 3.96 13.29 -16.52
N ALA A 190 3.91 12.36 -15.56
CA ALA A 190 4.74 11.16 -15.56
C ALA A 190 4.40 10.21 -16.73
N LEU A 191 3.12 10.05 -17.05
CA LEU A 191 2.68 9.29 -18.23
C LEU A 191 3.25 9.90 -19.53
N ARG A 192 3.18 11.23 -19.71
CA ARG A 192 3.79 11.91 -20.87
C ARG A 192 5.30 11.69 -20.93
N ALA A 193 5.99 11.65 -19.80
CA ALA A 193 7.42 11.37 -19.74
C ALA A 193 7.76 9.94 -20.23
N SER A 194 6.92 8.93 -19.94
CA SER A 194 7.11 7.59 -20.52
C SER A 194 6.82 7.54 -22.01
N VAL A 195 5.71 8.14 -22.48
CA VAL A 195 5.39 8.18 -23.93
C VAL A 195 6.52 8.82 -24.73
N ALA A 196 7.13 9.90 -24.20
CA ALA A 196 8.28 10.56 -24.82
C ALA A 196 9.58 9.72 -24.77
N ALA A 197 9.78 8.88 -23.76
CA ALA A 197 10.91 7.95 -23.69
C ALA A 197 10.74 6.77 -24.67
N ASP A 198 9.54 6.20 -24.72
CA ASP A 198 9.20 5.02 -25.51
C ASP A 198 9.05 5.32 -27.02
N ASN A 199 8.88 6.61 -27.39
CA ASN A 199 8.68 7.10 -28.76
C ASN A 199 7.46 6.51 -29.50
N GLU A 200 6.52 5.91 -28.78
CA GLU A 200 5.35 5.22 -29.32
C GLU A 200 4.07 6.05 -29.11
N SER A 201 3.67 6.75 -30.18
CA SER A 201 2.56 7.72 -30.19
C SER A 201 1.16 7.12 -30.24
N ASP A 202 1.00 5.85 -30.64
CA ASP A 202 -0.29 5.14 -30.73
C ASP A 202 -0.75 4.59 -29.36
N THR A 203 -0.76 5.45 -28.34
CA THR A 203 -1.21 5.10 -26.99
C THR A 203 -2.10 6.16 -26.34
N SER A 204 -3.20 5.69 -25.73
CA SER A 204 -4.13 6.49 -24.93
C SER A 204 -3.74 6.54 -23.45
N ALA A 205 -4.23 7.58 -22.77
CA ALA A 205 -4.22 7.69 -21.31
C ALA A 205 -5.59 7.30 -20.74
N MET A 206 -5.60 6.58 -19.62
CA MET A 206 -6.82 6.30 -18.86
C MET A 206 -6.57 6.49 -17.36
N GLY A 207 -7.41 7.30 -16.69
CA GLY A 207 -7.46 7.35 -15.23
C GLY A 207 -8.28 6.20 -14.66
N GLN A 208 -7.81 5.56 -13.60
CA GLN A 208 -8.54 4.52 -12.87
C GLN A 208 -8.38 4.72 -11.35
N PRO A 209 -9.42 4.46 -10.53
CA PRO A 209 -9.27 4.40 -9.08
C PRO A 209 -8.21 3.35 -8.71
N VAL A 210 -7.35 3.67 -7.74
CA VAL A 210 -6.22 2.78 -7.35
C VAL A 210 -6.69 1.35 -7.08
N LEU A 211 -7.80 1.20 -6.35
CA LEU A 211 -8.39 -0.08 -5.98
C LEU A 211 -8.74 -0.96 -7.19
N SER A 212 -9.21 -0.35 -8.29
CA SER A 212 -9.49 -1.05 -9.56
C SER A 212 -8.20 -1.55 -10.21
N VAL A 213 -7.12 -0.76 -10.13
CA VAL A 213 -5.79 -1.16 -10.67
C VAL A 213 -5.17 -2.27 -9.82
N LEU A 214 -5.26 -2.18 -8.49
CA LEU A 214 -4.76 -3.22 -7.58
C LEU A 214 -5.49 -4.55 -7.81
N ARG A 215 -6.83 -4.53 -7.92
CA ARG A 215 -7.62 -5.72 -8.27
C ARG A 215 -7.20 -6.28 -9.64
N TYR A 216 -7.16 -5.47 -10.69
CA TYR A 216 -6.70 -5.91 -12.02
C TYR A 216 -5.30 -6.56 -12.03
N VAL A 217 -4.34 -6.01 -11.27
CA VAL A 217 -2.98 -6.58 -11.16
C VAL A 217 -2.99 -7.93 -10.45
N LEU A 218 -3.85 -8.11 -9.44
CA LEU A 218 -3.97 -9.35 -8.67
C LEU A 218 -4.84 -10.41 -9.38
N ASP A 219 -5.86 -10.01 -10.12
CA ASP A 219 -6.68 -10.92 -10.94
C ASP A 219 -5.91 -11.38 -12.21
N GLY A 220 -4.96 -10.57 -12.68
CA GLY A 220 -4.10 -10.87 -13.82
C GLY A 220 -2.81 -11.62 -13.48
N PRO A 221 -2.05 -12.07 -14.51
CA PRO A 221 -0.81 -12.83 -14.39
C PRO A 221 0.41 -11.96 -14.00
N TYR A 222 0.18 -10.86 -13.29
CA TYR A 222 1.17 -9.80 -13.07
C TYR A 222 1.90 -9.95 -11.74
N GLU A 223 3.19 -9.67 -11.78
CA GLU A 223 4.14 -9.79 -10.67
C GLU A 223 4.25 -8.50 -9.84
N GLY A 224 3.47 -7.47 -10.21
CA GLY A 224 3.31 -6.23 -9.46
C GLY A 224 3.08 -5.01 -10.34
N LEU A 225 3.36 -3.85 -9.76
CA LEU A 225 3.31 -2.53 -10.41
C LEU A 225 4.71 -1.94 -10.55
N ILE A 226 4.99 -1.32 -11.69
CA ILE A 226 6.09 -0.34 -11.82
C ILE A 226 5.44 1.04 -11.90
N LEU A 227 5.78 1.89 -10.94
CA LEU A 227 5.29 3.26 -10.82
C LEU A 227 6.28 4.24 -11.46
N ASP A 228 5.79 5.12 -12.32
CA ASP A 228 6.52 6.26 -12.88
C ASP A 228 7.89 5.90 -13.52
N ASN A 229 7.99 4.75 -14.19
CA ASN A 229 9.21 4.13 -14.77
C ASN A 229 10.27 5.10 -15.32
N SER A 230 9.85 6.14 -16.05
CA SER A 230 10.69 7.10 -16.77
C SER A 230 10.97 8.42 -16.01
N SER A 231 10.29 8.66 -14.89
CA SER A 231 10.29 9.95 -14.16
C SER A 231 11.42 10.09 -13.12
N ALA A 232 12.66 9.78 -13.49
CA ALA A 232 13.79 9.79 -12.55
C ALA A 232 13.93 11.11 -11.74
N PRO A 233 14.07 11.07 -10.39
CA PRO A 233 14.26 9.90 -9.54
C PRO A 233 12.98 9.14 -9.17
N ALA A 234 11.82 9.78 -9.27
CA ALA A 234 10.51 9.29 -8.84
C ALA A 234 10.06 8.04 -9.60
N ARG A 235 10.44 6.86 -9.09
CA ARG A 235 9.94 5.55 -9.55
C ARG A 235 10.10 4.48 -8.50
N ALA A 236 9.19 3.52 -8.47
CA ALA A 236 9.23 2.37 -7.57
C ALA A 236 8.72 1.10 -8.27
N VAL A 237 9.12 -0.06 -7.76
CA VAL A 237 8.56 -1.35 -8.13
C VAL A 237 7.90 -1.92 -6.89
N LEU A 238 6.59 -2.19 -6.95
CA LEU A 238 5.84 -2.79 -5.85
C LEU A 238 5.48 -4.24 -6.22
N PRO A 239 6.00 -5.25 -5.52
CA PRO A 239 5.76 -6.66 -5.85
C PRO A 239 4.33 -7.07 -5.50
N ARG A 240 3.81 -8.06 -6.23
CA ARG A 240 2.47 -8.65 -6.06
C ARG A 240 2.09 -8.91 -4.59
N ASP A 241 2.97 -9.55 -3.83
CA ASP A 241 2.78 -9.90 -2.41
C ASP A 241 2.49 -8.69 -1.50
N LEU A 242 3.05 -7.52 -1.83
CA LEU A 242 2.80 -6.27 -1.11
C LEU A 242 1.42 -5.71 -1.50
N LEU A 243 1.09 -5.73 -2.79
CA LEU A 243 -0.22 -5.27 -3.29
C LEU A 243 -1.37 -6.13 -2.75
N GLN A 244 -1.15 -7.44 -2.61
CA GLN A 244 -2.10 -8.36 -1.99
C GLN A 244 -2.35 -8.00 -0.52
N LYS A 245 -1.28 -7.85 0.28
CA LYS A 245 -1.38 -7.48 1.70
C LYS A 245 -2.07 -6.12 1.92
N MET A 246 -1.88 -5.17 0.99
CA MET A 246 -2.56 -3.88 0.99
C MET A 246 -4.08 -3.99 0.81
N LEU A 247 -4.58 -4.98 0.06
CA LEU A 247 -6.03 -5.22 -0.06
C LEU A 247 -6.57 -6.06 1.12
N GLU A 248 -5.83 -7.04 1.60
CA GLU A 248 -6.24 -7.89 2.73
C GLU A 248 -6.39 -7.09 4.04
N GLN A 249 -5.49 -6.15 4.29
CA GLN A 249 -5.39 -5.40 5.55
C GLN A 249 -6.15 -4.06 5.55
N GLY A 250 -6.50 -3.52 4.38
CA GLY A 250 -7.27 -2.29 4.21
C GLY A 250 -8.78 -2.46 4.26
N ASP A 251 -9.51 -1.35 4.27
CA ASP A 251 -10.96 -1.30 4.07
C ASP A 251 -11.33 -1.42 2.58
N ASP A 252 -12.52 -1.97 2.29
CA ASP A 252 -12.92 -2.43 0.94
C ASP A 252 -13.00 -1.32 -0.13
N SER A 253 -12.90 -0.06 0.29
CA SER A 253 -13.03 1.18 -0.49
C SER A 253 -11.86 2.17 -0.34
N PHE A 254 -10.93 1.96 0.60
CA PHE A 254 -9.94 2.97 1.04
C PHE A 254 -10.56 4.35 1.34
N GLU A 255 -11.74 4.38 1.96
CA GLU A 255 -12.58 5.56 2.07
C GLU A 255 -11.97 6.61 3.01
N LEU A 256 -11.54 6.18 4.21
CA LEU A 256 -10.89 7.07 5.19
C LEU A 256 -9.64 7.73 4.59
N LYS A 257 -8.80 6.94 3.93
CA LYS A 257 -7.57 7.43 3.30
C LYS A 257 -7.85 8.36 2.11
N THR A 258 -8.86 8.06 1.30
CA THR A 258 -9.28 8.92 0.18
C THR A 258 -9.85 10.25 0.69
N LEU A 259 -10.65 10.24 1.76
CA LEU A 259 -11.19 11.44 2.42
C LEU A 259 -10.08 12.31 3.03
N LEU A 260 -9.08 11.69 3.69
CA LEU A 260 -7.94 12.42 4.25
C LEU A 260 -7.06 13.08 3.17
N ALA A 261 -6.94 12.45 2.00
CA ALA A 261 -6.23 12.97 0.84
C ALA A 261 -7.01 13.99 0.00
N ALA A 262 -8.29 14.23 0.31
CA ALA A 262 -9.14 15.19 -0.39
C ALA A 262 -8.86 16.64 0.04
N GLU A 263 -9.49 17.57 -0.69
CA GLU A 263 -9.58 18.98 -0.31
C GLU A 263 -10.33 19.12 1.01
N ARG A 264 -9.77 19.89 1.96
CA ARG A 264 -10.33 20.01 3.30
C ARG A 264 -11.39 21.11 3.36
N THR A 265 -12.54 20.76 3.94
CA THR A 265 -13.69 21.63 4.13
C THR A 265 -14.19 21.51 5.57
N ASP A 266 -15.11 22.37 5.97
CA ASP A 266 -15.77 22.30 7.29
C ASP A 266 -16.51 20.96 7.51
N ALA A 267 -16.87 20.25 6.43
CA ALA A 267 -17.50 18.93 6.49
C ALA A 267 -16.49 17.79 6.76
N THR A 268 -15.19 17.97 6.49
CA THR A 268 -14.24 16.85 6.59
C THR A 268 -14.07 16.32 8.01
N ALA A 269 -14.22 17.15 9.05
CA ALA A 269 -14.13 16.69 10.43
C ALA A 269 -15.29 15.73 10.81
N PRO A 270 -16.59 16.10 10.65
CA PRO A 270 -17.69 15.17 10.89
C PRO A 270 -17.73 13.99 9.92
N GLU A 271 -17.33 14.17 8.65
CA GLU A 271 -17.23 13.05 7.69
C GLU A 271 -16.19 12.00 8.13
N VAL A 272 -15.01 12.42 8.59
CA VAL A 272 -14.00 11.48 9.15
C VAL A 272 -14.54 10.82 10.42
N ALA A 273 -15.17 11.58 11.33
CA ALA A 273 -15.73 11.04 12.56
C ALA A 273 -16.81 9.96 12.31
N GLU A 274 -17.63 10.14 11.27
CA GLU A 274 -18.62 9.14 10.83
C GLU A 274 -17.93 7.92 10.18
N VAL A 275 -16.93 8.10 9.32
CA VAL A 275 -16.18 6.97 8.71
C VAL A 275 -15.44 6.14 9.77
N LEU A 276 -14.93 6.76 10.85
CA LEU A 276 -14.31 6.06 11.98
C LEU A 276 -15.27 5.07 12.69
N THR A 277 -16.59 5.21 12.55
CA THR A 277 -17.56 4.27 13.16
C THR A 277 -17.55 2.88 12.52
N ARG A 278 -17.14 2.79 11.25
CA ARG A 278 -17.41 1.63 10.37
C ARG A 278 -16.22 1.11 9.56
N THR A 279 -15.10 1.82 9.52
CA THR A 279 -13.88 1.35 8.86
C THR A 279 -13.00 0.47 9.76
N LYS A 280 -12.05 -0.26 9.18
CA LYS A 280 -11.00 -0.98 9.93
C LYS A 280 -10.04 0.06 10.52
N LEU A 281 -9.82 0.02 11.84
CA LEU A 281 -8.86 0.90 12.50
C LEU A 281 -7.67 0.12 13.04
N TRP A 282 -6.53 0.79 13.04
CA TRP A 282 -5.27 0.29 13.56
C TRP A 282 -4.67 1.29 14.54
N VAL A 283 -3.95 0.77 15.54
CA VAL A 283 -3.14 1.57 16.47
C VAL A 283 -1.70 1.08 16.44
N ALA A 284 -0.76 2.01 16.64
CA ALA A 284 0.62 1.67 16.92
C ALA A 284 0.74 1.25 18.40
N VAL A 285 1.21 0.02 18.65
CA VAL A 285 1.43 -0.51 20.01
C VAL A 285 2.90 -0.86 20.23
N ASN A 286 3.38 -0.67 21.45
CA ASN A 286 4.74 -1.06 21.85
C ASN A 286 4.70 -1.74 23.21
N ARG A 287 5.76 -2.48 23.55
CA ARG A 287 5.88 -3.19 24.83
C ARG A 287 6.88 -2.49 25.74
N SER A 288 6.46 -2.14 26.95
CA SER A 288 7.34 -1.55 27.97
C SER A 288 8.35 -2.57 28.49
N PRO A 289 9.45 -2.15 29.15
CA PRO A 289 10.41 -3.07 29.78
C PRO A 289 9.76 -4.00 30.81
N GLU A 290 8.70 -3.55 31.48
CA GLU A 290 7.88 -4.31 32.42
C GLU A 290 6.88 -5.25 31.73
N GLY A 291 6.98 -5.40 30.40
CA GLY A 291 6.22 -6.33 29.59
C GLY A 291 4.78 -5.93 29.26
N ARG A 292 4.35 -4.71 29.62
CA ARG A 292 2.99 -4.19 29.34
C ARG A 292 2.89 -3.64 27.92
N PHE A 293 1.76 -3.82 27.26
CA PHE A 293 1.49 -3.13 25.99
C PHE A 293 0.95 -1.72 26.26
N GLY A 294 1.50 -0.73 25.54
CA GLY A 294 1.03 0.64 25.50
C GLY A 294 0.66 1.06 24.08
N VAL A 295 -0.46 1.78 23.95
CA VAL A 295 -0.88 2.41 22.70
C VAL A 295 -0.09 3.70 22.49
N ALA A 296 0.16 4.06 21.24
CA ALA A 296 0.78 5.30 20.88
C ALA A 296 -0.14 6.52 21.07
N GLU A 297 0.38 7.53 21.75
CA GLU A 297 -0.23 8.84 21.89
C GLU A 297 0.66 9.92 21.28
N ALA A 298 0.04 10.86 20.55
CA ALA A 298 0.65 12.11 20.13
C ALA A 298 0.39 13.20 21.17
N ARG A 299 1.24 14.24 21.17
CA ARG A 299 1.03 15.46 21.98
C ARG A 299 1.09 16.72 21.13
N THR A 300 0.04 17.52 21.24
CA THR A 300 -0.06 18.84 20.61
C THR A 300 0.79 19.88 21.35
N THR A 301 0.90 21.10 20.81
CA THR A 301 1.68 22.20 21.41
C THR A 301 1.17 22.65 22.78
N ASP A 302 -0.14 22.56 23.00
CA ASP A 302 -0.83 22.76 24.29
C ASP A 302 -0.73 21.55 25.25
N GLY A 303 -0.05 20.47 24.83
CA GLY A 303 0.25 19.30 25.67
C GLY A 303 -0.85 18.25 25.77
N ALA A 304 -1.99 18.47 25.11
CA ALA A 304 -3.13 17.56 25.09
C ALA A 304 -2.76 16.19 24.49
N ARG A 305 -3.33 15.12 25.06
CA ARG A 305 -3.10 13.73 24.65
C ARG A 305 -4.10 13.32 23.57
N LEU A 306 -3.62 12.71 22.48
CA LEU A 306 -4.45 12.18 21.38
C LEU A 306 -4.04 10.74 21.08
N ILE A 307 -5.00 9.82 20.88
CA ILE A 307 -4.68 8.47 20.38
C ILE A 307 -4.21 8.56 18.93
N GLU A 308 -3.09 7.91 18.57
CA GLU A 308 -2.68 7.74 17.18
C GLU A 308 -3.51 6.64 16.49
N LEU A 309 -4.46 7.02 15.64
CA LEU A 309 -5.25 6.13 14.80
C LEU A 309 -4.71 6.06 13.37
N TYR A 310 -4.80 4.87 12.80
CA TYR A 310 -4.29 4.51 11.48
C TYR A 310 -5.37 3.79 10.66
N SER A 311 -5.44 4.08 9.37
CA SER A 311 -6.33 3.41 8.41
C SER A 311 -5.74 2.09 7.90
N HIS A 312 -4.42 1.94 7.93
CA HIS A 312 -3.73 0.76 7.40
C HIS A 312 -2.44 0.45 8.19
N PRO A 313 -2.09 -0.82 8.45
CA PRO A 313 -0.91 -1.19 9.27
C PRO A 313 0.42 -0.68 8.69
N LEU A 314 0.54 -0.57 7.36
CA LEU A 314 1.70 0.03 6.69
C LEU A 314 1.98 1.49 7.10
N GLU A 315 0.97 2.22 7.61
CA GLU A 315 1.18 3.57 8.14
C GLU A 315 2.02 3.52 9.43
N VAL A 316 1.69 2.61 10.35
CA VAL A 316 2.50 2.34 11.55
C VAL A 316 3.92 1.92 11.15
N SER A 317 4.05 0.98 10.20
CA SER A 317 5.36 0.54 9.69
C SER A 317 6.18 1.67 9.05
N SER A 318 5.53 2.70 8.47
CA SER A 318 6.21 3.85 7.87
C SER A 318 6.77 4.86 8.88
N MET A 319 6.31 4.82 10.14
CA MET A 319 6.69 5.80 11.17
C MET A 319 8.13 5.64 11.70
N ARG A 320 8.87 4.61 11.27
CA ARG A 320 10.26 4.28 11.70
C ARG A 320 10.42 4.12 13.23
N ARG A 321 9.33 3.91 13.95
CA ARG A 321 9.28 3.60 15.40
C ARG A 321 9.29 2.08 15.57
N SER A 322 9.70 1.58 16.74
CA SER A 322 9.66 0.15 17.07
C SER A 322 8.25 -0.37 17.41
N ASP A 323 7.22 0.42 17.11
CA ASP A 323 5.82 0.09 17.35
C ASP A 323 5.31 -0.92 16.30
N GLN A 324 4.43 -1.83 16.71
CA GLN A 324 3.75 -2.77 15.84
C GLN A 324 2.31 -2.32 15.57
N PRO A 325 1.73 -2.58 14.39
CA PRO A 325 0.32 -2.34 14.15
C PRO A 325 -0.53 -3.40 14.87
N ALA A 326 -1.50 -2.95 15.68
CA ALA A 326 -2.56 -3.79 16.23
C ALA A 326 -3.93 -3.31 15.73
N PRO A 327 -4.85 -4.20 15.36
CA PRO A 327 -6.20 -3.82 14.95
C PRO A 327 -7.01 -3.36 16.17
N MET A 328 -7.91 -2.40 15.98
CA MET A 328 -8.79 -1.86 17.01
C MET A 328 -10.17 -1.61 16.41
N THR A 329 -11.24 -1.91 17.16
CA THR A 329 -12.61 -1.64 16.69
C THR A 329 -13.06 -0.23 17.08
N ALA A 330 -14.01 0.33 16.33
CA ALA A 330 -14.63 1.62 16.66
C ALA A 330 -15.18 1.66 18.10
N VAL A 331 -15.78 0.54 18.57
CA VAL A 331 -16.26 0.36 19.95
C VAL A 331 -15.12 0.38 20.97
N GLN A 332 -13.96 -0.22 20.67
CA GLN A 332 -12.78 -0.16 21.54
C GLN A 332 -12.20 1.25 21.62
N VAL A 333 -12.16 2.00 20.51
CA VAL A 333 -11.72 3.41 20.52
C VAL A 333 -12.69 4.26 21.33
N ALA A 334 -14.00 4.06 21.14
CA ALA A 334 -15.05 4.72 21.92
C ALA A 334 -14.93 4.44 23.43
N ALA A 335 -14.67 3.18 23.80
CA ALA A 335 -14.47 2.78 25.20
C ALA A 335 -13.21 3.43 25.81
N ALA A 336 -12.08 3.46 25.07
CA ALA A 336 -10.86 4.15 25.51
C ALA A 336 -11.09 5.66 25.72
N LEU A 337 -11.79 6.31 24.78
CA LEU A 337 -12.16 7.73 24.86
C LEU A 337 -13.20 8.05 25.95
N ARG A 338 -13.97 7.08 26.45
CA ARG A 338 -14.83 7.22 27.64
C ARG A 338 -14.08 6.94 28.95
N ALA A 339 -13.06 6.07 28.92
CA ALA A 339 -12.37 5.61 30.14
C ALA A 339 -11.28 6.57 30.64
N ASP A 340 -10.67 7.38 29.77
CA ASP A 340 -9.67 8.38 30.15
C ASP A 340 -10.08 9.78 29.67
N ASP A 341 -10.64 10.58 30.58
CA ASP A 341 -11.05 11.96 30.33
C ASP A 341 -9.89 12.91 29.95
N GLN A 342 -8.62 12.51 30.15
CA GLN A 342 -7.46 13.30 29.72
C GLN A 342 -7.12 13.13 28.23
N LEU A 343 -7.74 12.15 27.54
CA LEU A 343 -7.63 12.02 26.09
C LEU A 343 -8.53 13.07 25.43
N ALA A 344 -7.91 14.11 24.85
CA ALA A 344 -8.63 15.21 24.22
C ALA A 344 -9.30 14.81 22.89
N GLY A 345 -8.97 13.63 22.35
CA GLY A 345 -9.48 13.09 21.10
C GLY A 345 -8.48 12.16 20.42
N VAL A 346 -8.40 12.22 19.09
CA VAL A 346 -7.54 11.36 18.26
C VAL A 346 -6.81 12.16 17.17
N ILE A 347 -5.74 11.56 16.64
CA ILE A 347 -5.06 11.99 15.42
C ILE A 347 -5.10 10.84 14.41
N VAL A 348 -5.53 11.10 13.17
CA VAL A 348 -5.72 10.07 12.13
C VAL A 348 -4.68 10.19 11.01
N ASP A 349 -4.04 9.06 10.67
CA ASP A 349 -2.88 8.93 9.75
C ASP A 349 -1.76 9.95 10.01
N PRO A 350 -1.16 10.01 11.22
CA PRO A 350 -0.13 11.00 11.59
C PRO A 350 1.11 11.03 10.68
N ALA A 351 1.34 9.97 9.90
CA ALA A 351 2.39 9.88 8.89
C ALA A 351 2.04 10.56 7.55
N GLY A 352 0.81 11.03 7.36
CA GLY A 352 0.24 11.46 6.07
C GLY A 352 -0.49 12.80 6.12
N PRO A 353 -1.49 13.01 5.24
CA PRO A 353 -2.46 14.11 5.32
C PRO A 353 -3.37 13.96 6.55
N TRP A 354 -2.87 14.37 7.72
CA TRP A 354 -3.46 14.00 9.00
C TRP A 354 -4.44 15.04 9.55
N ILE A 355 -5.42 14.59 10.35
CA ILE A 355 -6.42 15.43 11.04
C ILE A 355 -6.48 15.15 12.55
N ARG A 356 -6.59 16.22 13.35
CA ARG A 356 -7.00 16.19 14.77
C ARG A 356 -8.52 16.15 14.84
N LEU A 357 -9.10 15.21 15.59
CA LEU A 357 -10.51 15.25 15.98
C LEU A 357 -10.61 15.31 17.50
N SER A 358 -11.40 16.24 18.02
CA SER A 358 -11.68 16.39 19.45
C SER A 358 -12.77 15.43 19.93
N ARG A 359 -12.94 15.28 21.25
CA ARG A 359 -14.09 14.54 21.82
C ARG A 359 -15.46 15.08 21.35
N ALA A 360 -15.56 16.33 20.90
CA ALA A 360 -16.81 16.89 20.37
C ALA A 360 -17.08 16.40 18.93
N ASP A 361 -16.07 16.42 18.06
CA ASP A 361 -16.17 15.89 16.69
C ASP A 361 -16.45 14.38 16.70
N LEU A 362 -15.83 13.68 17.65
CA LEU A 362 -15.94 12.22 17.85
C LEU A 362 -17.25 11.79 18.52
N ALA A 363 -18.26 12.66 18.68
CA ALA A 363 -19.53 12.30 19.29
C ALA A 363 -20.21 11.05 18.67
N PRO A 364 -20.25 10.85 17.32
CA PRO A 364 -20.79 9.62 16.72
C PRO A 364 -20.01 8.36 17.12
N LEU A 365 -18.68 8.45 17.15
CA LEU A 365 -17.80 7.36 17.56
C LEU A 365 -17.97 7.03 19.05
N ILE A 366 -17.94 8.05 19.91
CA ILE A 366 -18.07 7.91 21.37
C ILE A 366 -19.44 7.33 21.75
N ALA A 367 -20.49 7.55 20.96
CA ALA A 367 -21.81 6.94 21.17
C ALA A 367 -21.81 5.41 21.04
N LEU A 368 -20.86 4.79 20.33
CA LEU A 368 -20.82 3.34 20.10
C LEU A 368 -20.41 2.50 21.32
N ALA A 369 -19.81 3.10 22.34
CA ALA A 369 -19.46 2.36 23.56
C ALA A 369 -20.71 2.04 24.42
N PRO A 370 -20.68 0.94 25.20
CA PRO A 370 -21.72 0.65 26.20
C PRO A 370 -21.68 1.64 27.37
#